data_AF-A0A8S3PRD7-F1
#
_entry.id   AF-A0A8S3PRD7-F1
#
_cell.length_a   1.000
_cell.length_b   1.000
_cell.length_c   1.000
_cell.angle_alpha   90.00
_cell.angle_beta   90.00
_cell.angle_gamma   90.00
#
_symmetry.space_group_name_H-M   'P 1'
#
loop_
_entity.id
_entity.type
_entity.pdbx_description
1 polymer ?
#
loop_
_entity_poly.entity_id
_entity_poly.type
_entity_poly.pdbx_seq_one_letter_code
_entity_poly.pdbx_strand_id
1 'polypeptide(L)'
;MLKDADVPRLIHICLRILELYVECLEMNSLLEIENVTDLLTEAYELFSYESQQANTIEERQIIEALKVSNSVNHVNKDIFKNDVTSLLMELRNEVEGNPDVNEIISALLKEYEILKEDSRFLVFVKTRASAKALAKRLPECLQATHLTGGTKSKDKAGKVIVLK
;
A
#
# COMPACT_ATOMS: atom_id res chain seq x y z
N MET A 1 -23.48 22.60 16.21
CA MET A 1 -22.66 22.29 17.40
C MET A 1 -22.48 20.79 17.43
N LEU A 2 -21.24 20.32 17.44
CA LEU A 2 -20.90 18.92 17.69
C LEU A 2 -21.51 18.48 19.03
N LYS A 3 -22.12 17.31 19.07
CA LYS A 3 -22.53 16.71 20.34
C LYS A 3 -21.29 16.09 20.98
N ASP A 4 -21.23 16.06 22.32
CA ASP A 4 -20.09 15.46 23.04
C ASP A 4 -19.82 13.99 22.64
N ALA A 5 -20.87 13.28 22.18
CA ALA A 5 -20.77 11.91 21.67
C ALA A 5 -20.08 11.79 20.29
N ASP A 6 -20.00 12.88 19.51
CA ASP A 6 -19.40 12.88 18.16
C ASP A 6 -17.88 13.08 18.23
N VAL A 7 -17.36 13.68 19.31
CA VAL A 7 -15.93 14.00 19.48
C VAL A 7 -15.02 12.76 19.48
N PRO A 8 -15.32 11.66 20.21
CA PRO A 8 -14.50 10.45 20.16
C PRO A 8 -14.42 9.82 18.77
N ARG A 9 -15.51 9.91 17.99
CA ARG A 9 -15.59 9.36 16.63
C ARG A 9 -14.72 10.18 15.67
N LEU A 10 -14.73 11.50 15.78
CA LEU A 10 -13.81 12.37 15.02
C LEU A 10 -12.34 12.09 15.35
N ILE A 11 -12.00 11.95 16.64
CA ILE A 11 -10.63 11.60 17.06
C ILE A 11 -10.22 10.25 16.48
N HIS A 12 -11.12 9.25 16.51
CA HIS A 12 -10.85 7.93 15.96
C HIS A 12 -10.55 7.97 14.46
N ILE A 13 -11.29 8.76 13.68
CA ILE A 13 -11.01 8.96 12.26
C ILE A 13 -9.60 9.52 12.10
N CYS A 14 -9.27 10.62 12.78
CA CYS A 14 -7.93 11.24 12.74
C CYS A 14 -6.79 10.26 13.11
N LEU A 15 -7.01 9.40 14.11
CA LEU A 15 -6.01 8.41 14.52
C LEU A 15 -5.78 7.35 13.44
N ARG A 16 -6.84 6.82 12.82
CA ARG A 16 -6.70 5.85 11.71
C ARG A 16 -5.91 6.42 10.54
N ILE A 17 -6.05 7.71 10.29
CA ILE A 17 -5.32 8.40 9.22
C ILE A 17 -3.84 8.53 9.57
N LEU A 18 -3.51 8.89 10.82
CA LEU A 18 -2.12 8.94 11.28
C LEU A 18 -1.47 7.56 11.21
N GLU A 19 -2.18 6.51 11.61
CA GLU A 19 -1.72 5.12 11.51
C GLU A 19 -1.40 4.74 10.06
N LEU A 20 -2.26 5.13 9.10
CA LEU A 20 -1.99 4.92 7.67
C LEU A 20 -0.71 5.62 7.21
N TYR A 21 -0.47 6.86 7.61
CA TYR A 21 0.76 7.56 7.25
C TYR A 21 2.01 6.91 7.86
N VAL A 22 1.92 6.41 9.10
CA VAL A 22 3.00 5.62 9.71
C VAL A 22 3.26 4.36 8.90
N GLU A 23 2.21 3.63 8.51
CA GLU A 23 2.35 2.42 7.67
C GLU A 23 2.97 2.76 6.30
N CYS A 24 2.60 3.89 5.70
CA CYS A 24 3.19 4.38 4.45
C CYS A 24 4.69 4.66 4.58
N LEU A 25 5.11 5.29 5.69
CA LEU A 25 6.52 5.57 5.95
C LEU A 25 7.33 4.28 6.19
N GLU A 26 6.77 3.34 6.95
CA GLU A 26 7.39 2.02 7.13
C GLU A 26 7.47 1.26 5.81
N MET A 27 6.43 1.32 4.99
CA MET A 27 6.41 0.68 3.67
C MET A 27 7.45 1.29 2.73
N ASN A 28 7.57 2.62 2.69
CA ASN A 28 8.58 3.30 1.89
C ASN A 28 10.02 2.96 2.32
N SER A 29 10.23 2.68 3.61
CA SER A 29 11.54 2.27 4.11
C SER A 29 11.96 0.87 3.63
N LEU A 30 11.00 0.04 3.24
CA LEU A 30 11.24 -1.36 2.86
C LEU A 30 11.00 -1.63 1.37
N LEU A 31 10.20 -0.80 0.71
CA LEU A 31 9.66 -1.00 -0.63
C LEU A 31 9.73 0.29 -1.45
N GLU A 32 8.92 0.37 -2.51
CA GLU A 32 8.93 1.46 -3.48
C GLU A 32 7.80 2.45 -3.24
N ILE A 33 7.97 3.66 -3.76
CA ILE A 33 6.94 4.72 -3.77
C ILE A 33 5.64 4.23 -4.42
N GLU A 34 5.72 3.35 -5.43
CA GLU A 34 4.54 2.74 -6.06
C GLU A 34 3.69 1.95 -5.05
N ASN A 35 4.32 1.20 -4.14
CA ASN A 35 3.59 0.44 -3.12
C ASN A 35 2.92 1.35 -2.09
N VAL A 36 3.56 2.46 -1.74
CA VAL A 36 2.99 3.50 -0.88
C VAL A 36 1.78 4.15 -1.53
N THR A 37 1.88 4.41 -2.84
CA THR A 37 0.79 5.01 -3.63
C THR A 37 -0.41 4.07 -3.69
N ASP A 38 -0.19 2.79 -4.00
CA ASP A 38 -1.25 1.76 -4.00
C ASP A 38 -1.98 1.70 -2.65
N LEU A 39 -1.24 1.66 -1.53
CA LEU A 39 -1.81 1.63 -0.18
C LEU A 39 -2.67 2.86 0.12
N LEU A 40 -2.18 4.05 -0.21
CA LEU A 40 -2.92 5.30 -0.02
C LEU A 40 -4.20 5.32 -0.87
N THR A 41 -4.13 4.89 -2.13
CA THR A 41 -5.30 4.81 -3.01
C THR A 41 -6.36 3.87 -2.45
N GLU A 42 -5.99 2.65 -2.05
CA GLU A 42 -6.93 1.68 -1.45
C GLU A 42 -7.57 2.24 -0.16
N ALA A 43 -6.78 2.88 0.69
CA ALA A 43 -7.28 3.48 1.93
C ALA A 43 -8.23 4.67 1.67
N TYR A 44 -7.93 5.51 0.68
CA TYR A 44 -8.79 6.63 0.30
C TYR A 44 -10.11 6.19 -0.30
N GLU A 45 -10.13 5.13 -1.10
CA GLU A 45 -11.38 4.53 -1.59
C GLU A 45 -12.25 4.04 -0.43
N LEU A 46 -11.64 3.36 0.55
CA LEU A 46 -12.33 2.89 1.76
C LEU A 46 -12.89 4.06 2.57
N PHE A 47 -12.10 5.08 2.84
CA PHE A 47 -12.58 6.28 3.55
C PHE A 47 -13.67 6.99 2.77
N SER A 48 -13.60 7.02 1.44
CA SER A 48 -14.62 7.63 0.58
C SER A 48 -15.97 6.92 0.69
N TYR A 49 -15.96 5.60 0.77
CA TYR A 49 -17.16 4.81 1.05
C TYR A 49 -17.70 5.07 2.47
N GLU A 50 -16.84 5.08 3.48
CA GLU A 50 -17.21 5.39 4.87
C GLU A 50 -17.81 6.81 5.00
N SER A 51 -17.30 7.79 4.25
CA SER A 51 -17.77 9.19 4.28
C SER A 51 -19.20 9.36 3.76
N GLN A 52 -19.66 8.50 2.85
CA GLN A 52 -21.04 8.51 2.38
C GLN A 52 -22.00 8.08 3.48
N GLN A 53 -21.50 7.34 4.47
CA GLN A 53 -22.21 6.91 5.68
C GLN A 53 -21.95 7.84 6.87
N ALA A 54 -21.24 8.96 6.66
CA ALA A 54 -20.95 9.93 7.72
C ALA A 54 -22.22 10.64 8.20
N ASN A 55 -22.34 10.74 9.52
CA ASN A 55 -23.55 11.28 10.17
C ASN A 55 -23.47 12.80 10.39
N THR A 56 -22.27 13.38 10.35
CA THR A 56 -22.03 14.80 10.63
C THR A 56 -21.25 15.48 9.50
N ILE A 57 -21.34 16.81 9.42
CA ILE A 57 -20.63 17.61 8.41
C ILE A 57 -19.12 17.59 8.70
N GLU A 58 -18.74 17.58 9.97
CA GLU A 58 -17.37 17.56 10.44
C GLU A 58 -16.66 16.24 10.08
N GLU A 59 -17.33 15.10 10.22
CA GLU A 59 -16.82 13.80 9.73
C GLU A 59 -16.55 13.85 8.23
N ARG A 60 -17.53 14.39 7.48
CA ARG A 60 -17.44 14.47 6.02
C ARG A 60 -16.29 15.41 5.60
N GLN A 61 -16.09 16.52 6.30
CA GLN A 61 -15.00 17.46 6.06
C GLN A 61 -13.62 16.87 6.36
N ILE A 62 -13.46 16.14 7.47
CA ILE A 62 -12.18 15.47 7.78
C ILE A 62 -11.85 14.43 6.72
N ILE A 63 -12.84 13.62 6.32
CA ILE A 63 -12.62 12.61 5.28
C ILE A 63 -12.39 13.28 3.91
N GLU A 64 -13.14 14.31 3.55
CA GLU A 64 -12.96 15.05 2.28
C GLU A 64 -11.62 15.78 2.20
N ALA A 65 -11.11 16.33 3.31
CA ALA A 65 -9.76 16.90 3.36
C ALA A 65 -8.66 15.88 3.04
N LEU A 66 -8.99 14.59 3.08
CA LEU A 66 -8.09 13.47 2.85
C LEU A 66 -8.42 12.70 1.55
N LYS A 67 -9.62 12.87 0.99
CA LYS A 67 -10.00 12.45 -0.37
C LYS A 67 -9.29 13.26 -1.44
N VAL A 68 -8.04 13.67 -1.24
CA VAL A 68 -7.26 14.27 -2.32
C VAL A 68 -6.88 13.13 -3.27
N SER A 69 -7.87 12.63 -4.02
CA SER A 69 -7.81 12.04 -5.35
C SER A 69 -9.23 11.63 -5.78
N ASN A 70 -9.62 12.02 -7.00
CA ASN A 70 -10.83 11.63 -7.75
C ASN A 70 -12.18 12.21 -7.30
N SER A 71 -12.37 13.53 -7.45
CA SER A 71 -13.70 14.04 -7.78
C SER A 71 -13.63 15.11 -8.85
N VAL A 72 -14.01 14.70 -10.06
CA VAL A 72 -14.52 15.57 -11.11
C VAL A 72 -15.86 16.13 -10.60
N ASN A 73 -15.83 17.09 -9.68
CA ASN A 73 -16.97 17.97 -9.41
C ASN A 73 -16.47 19.27 -8.77
N HIS A 74 -16.74 20.36 -9.48
CA HIS A 74 -16.34 21.74 -9.22
C HIS A 74 -16.95 22.35 -7.95
N VAL A 75 -16.51 21.93 -6.76
CA VAL A 75 -16.84 22.68 -5.54
C VAL A 75 -15.61 22.72 -4.63
N ASN A 76 -15.00 23.91 -4.52
CA ASN A 76 -13.88 24.28 -3.66
C ASN A 76 -12.47 23.80 -4.09
N LYS A 77 -11.91 24.48 -5.10
CA LYS A 77 -10.59 24.23 -5.69
C LYS A 77 -9.40 24.87 -4.94
N ASP A 78 -9.66 25.58 -3.83
CA ASP A 78 -8.70 26.53 -3.24
C ASP A 78 -8.18 26.17 -1.84
N ILE A 79 -8.49 24.99 -1.28
CA ILE A 79 -8.05 24.66 0.08
C ILE A 79 -6.94 23.58 0.12
N PHE A 80 -6.89 22.63 -0.80
CA PHE A 80 -5.78 21.66 -0.88
C PHE A 80 -5.47 21.30 -2.33
N LYS A 81 -4.49 22.00 -2.92
CA LYS A 81 -4.15 21.93 -4.35
C LYS A 81 -3.22 20.77 -4.71
N ASN A 82 -2.75 19.98 -3.74
CA ASN A 82 -1.71 18.98 -3.95
C ASN A 82 -2.19 17.62 -3.42
N ASP A 83 -2.68 16.80 -4.34
CA ASP A 83 -2.90 15.37 -4.11
C ASP A 83 -1.57 14.71 -3.75
N VAL A 84 -1.47 14.18 -2.52
CA VAL A 84 -0.26 13.49 -2.04
C VAL A 84 0.07 12.29 -2.95
N THR A 85 -0.93 11.58 -3.45
CA THR A 85 -0.72 10.47 -4.38
C THR A 85 -0.22 10.97 -5.74
N SER A 86 -0.74 12.09 -6.25
CA SER A 86 -0.23 12.71 -7.48
C SER A 86 1.22 13.18 -7.32
N LEU A 87 1.55 13.82 -6.20
CA LEU A 87 2.93 14.22 -5.88
C LEU A 87 3.86 13.01 -5.79
N LEU A 88 3.42 11.93 -5.15
CA LEU A 88 4.19 10.68 -5.07
C LEU A 88 4.37 10.04 -6.46
N MET A 89 3.37 10.10 -7.34
CA MET A 89 3.48 9.62 -8.72
C MET A 89 4.46 10.45 -9.56
N GLU A 90 4.52 11.76 -9.33
CA GLU A 90 5.52 12.63 -9.96
C GLU A 90 6.93 12.27 -9.46
N LEU A 91 7.12 12.23 -8.14
CA LEU A 91 8.39 11.86 -7.49
C LEU A 91 8.88 10.47 -7.88
N ARG A 92 7.98 9.51 -8.12
CA ARG A 92 8.34 8.14 -8.56
C ARG A 92 9.24 8.16 -9.79
N ASN A 93 9.03 9.08 -10.73
CA ASN A 93 9.82 9.12 -11.96
C ASN A 93 11.18 9.83 -11.78
N GLU A 94 11.36 10.53 -10.66
CA GLU A 94 12.57 11.29 -10.35
C GLU A 94 13.52 10.55 -9.41
N VAL A 95 13.01 9.55 -8.70
CA VAL A 95 13.75 8.81 -7.67
C VAL A 95 14.13 7.42 -8.19
N GLU A 96 15.40 7.06 -8.04
CA GLU A 96 15.85 5.69 -8.29
C GLU A 96 15.16 4.72 -7.31
N GLY A 97 14.84 3.52 -7.79
CA GLY A 97 14.18 2.52 -6.95
C GLY A 97 14.97 2.19 -5.68
N ASN A 98 14.29 1.62 -4.69
CA ASN A 98 14.86 1.28 -3.39
C ASN A 98 16.19 0.51 -3.54
N PRO A 99 17.31 1.03 -3.00
CA PRO A 99 18.63 0.46 -3.20
C PRO A 99 18.74 -0.96 -2.62
N ASP A 100 18.08 -1.25 -1.50
CA ASP A 100 18.12 -2.57 -0.87
C ASP A 100 17.43 -3.62 -1.76
N VAL A 101 16.30 -3.24 -2.38
CA VAL A 101 15.59 -4.11 -3.34
C VAL A 101 16.47 -4.36 -4.56
N ASN A 102 17.16 -3.33 -5.07
CA ASN A 102 18.04 -3.45 -6.21
C ASN A 102 19.27 -4.34 -5.91
N GLU A 103 19.80 -4.26 -4.69
CA GLU A 103 20.92 -5.11 -4.24
C GLU A 103 20.49 -6.58 -4.17
N ILE A 104 19.30 -6.87 -3.63
CA ILE A 104 18.73 -8.23 -3.58
C ILE A 104 18.58 -8.79 -4.99
N ILE A 105 17.98 -8.03 -5.92
CA ILE A 105 17.79 -8.47 -7.32
C ILE A 105 19.15 -8.73 -7.98
N SER A 106 20.12 -7.85 -7.78
CA SER A 106 21.47 -7.99 -8.34
C SER A 106 22.18 -9.22 -7.80
N ALA A 107 22.06 -9.51 -6.51
CA ALA A 107 22.61 -10.71 -5.89
C ALA A 107 21.98 -11.99 -6.45
N LEU A 108 20.65 -12.01 -6.60
CA LEU A 108 19.94 -13.16 -7.17
C LEU A 108 20.33 -13.43 -8.63
N LEU A 109 20.45 -12.38 -9.45
CA LEU A 109 20.86 -12.51 -10.85
C LEU A 109 22.28 -13.06 -10.97
N LYS A 110 23.21 -12.52 -10.17
CA LYS A 110 24.60 -12.99 -10.16
C LYS A 110 24.70 -14.47 -9.79
N GLU A 111 23.97 -14.90 -8.76
CA GLU A 111 23.96 -16.32 -8.36
C GLU A 111 23.28 -17.20 -9.42
N TYR A 112 22.21 -16.72 -10.06
CA TYR A 112 21.53 -17.42 -11.14
C TYR A 112 22.44 -17.66 -12.36
N GLU A 113 23.25 -16.66 -12.72
CA GLU A 113 24.25 -16.80 -13.81
C GLU A 113 25.32 -17.87 -13.50
N ILE A 114 25.73 -18.00 -12.24
CA ILE A 114 26.74 -18.96 -11.81
C ILE A 114 26.17 -20.39 -11.77
N LEU A 115 24.98 -20.55 -11.19
CA LEU A 115 24.40 -21.85 -10.86
C LEU A 115 23.53 -22.44 -12.00
N LYS A 116 23.19 -21.64 -13.03
CA LYS A 116 22.38 -21.98 -14.23
C LYS A 116 20.91 -22.32 -13.92
N GLU A 117 20.14 -22.65 -14.98
CA GLU A 117 18.66 -22.61 -15.09
C GLU A 117 17.84 -23.37 -14.03
N ASP A 118 18.43 -24.22 -13.19
CA ASP A 118 17.72 -24.99 -12.13
C ASP A 118 17.87 -24.39 -10.71
N SER A 119 18.44 -23.20 -10.60
CA SER A 119 18.69 -22.53 -9.32
C SER A 119 17.39 -22.17 -8.59
N ARG A 120 17.33 -22.47 -7.29
CA ARG A 120 16.19 -22.13 -6.43
C ARG A 120 16.66 -21.26 -5.27
N PHE A 121 15.98 -20.14 -5.07
CA PHE A 121 16.30 -19.17 -4.04
C PHE A 121 15.17 -19.09 -3.00
N LEU A 122 15.55 -18.81 -1.76
CA LEU A 122 14.61 -18.49 -0.70
C LEU A 122 15.01 -17.15 -0.09
N VAL A 123 14.14 -16.16 -0.21
CA VAL A 123 14.36 -14.81 0.35
C VAL A 123 13.41 -14.60 1.52
N PHE A 124 13.96 -14.24 2.67
CA PHE A 124 13.19 -13.93 3.86
C PHE A 124 12.98 -12.42 3.98
N VAL A 125 11.72 -12.02 4.15
CA VAL A 125 11.33 -10.62 4.34
C VAL A 125 10.43 -10.49 5.55
N LYS A 126 10.47 -9.32 6.19
CA LYS A 126 9.78 -9.08 7.47
C LYS A 126 8.26 -9.09 7.35
N THR A 127 7.71 -8.56 6.25
CA THR A 127 6.27 -8.33 6.10
C THR A 127 5.70 -9.04 4.87
N ARG A 128 4.37 -9.30 4.91
CA ARG A 128 3.64 -9.85 3.75
C ARG A 128 3.64 -8.89 2.56
N ALA A 129 3.56 -7.58 2.82
CA ALA A 129 3.60 -6.55 1.79
C ALA A 129 4.94 -6.58 1.05
N SER A 130 6.05 -6.68 1.80
CA SER A 130 7.39 -6.78 1.23
C SER A 130 7.57 -8.02 0.35
N ALA A 131 6.98 -9.15 0.76
CA ALA A 131 7.03 -10.39 -0.03
C ALA A 131 6.32 -10.24 -1.38
N LYS A 132 5.14 -9.61 -1.39
CA LYS A 132 4.37 -9.37 -2.62
C LYS A 132 5.08 -8.38 -3.55
N ALA A 133 5.57 -7.28 -2.99
CA ALA A 133 6.23 -6.23 -3.77
C ALA A 133 7.54 -6.71 -4.38
N LEU A 134 8.40 -7.40 -3.62
CA LEU A 134 9.64 -7.98 -4.15
C LEU A 134 9.34 -8.98 -5.28
N ALA A 135 8.31 -9.83 -5.11
CA ALA A 135 7.92 -10.79 -6.15
C ALA A 135 7.46 -10.14 -7.46
N LYS A 136 6.81 -8.97 -7.42
CA LYS A 136 6.42 -8.21 -8.62
C LYS A 136 7.61 -7.57 -9.35
N ARG A 137 8.71 -7.29 -8.65
CA ARG A 137 9.89 -6.56 -9.15
C ARG A 137 10.94 -7.48 -9.78
N LEU A 138 10.86 -8.79 -9.52
CA LEU A 138 11.82 -9.75 -10.03
C LEU A 138 11.72 -9.85 -11.56
N PRO A 139 12.87 -9.94 -12.28
CA PRO A 139 12.90 -10.09 -13.72
C PRO A 139 12.28 -11.43 -14.15
N GLU A 140 11.78 -11.53 -15.39
CA GLU A 140 11.06 -12.70 -15.89
C GLU A 140 11.86 -14.01 -15.84
N CYS A 141 13.19 -13.93 -15.87
CA CYS A 141 14.08 -15.09 -15.70
C CYS A 141 14.02 -15.69 -14.28
N LEU A 142 13.56 -14.93 -13.29
CA LEU A 142 13.40 -15.34 -11.90
C LEU A 142 11.92 -15.45 -11.57
N GLN A 143 11.33 -16.64 -11.78
CA GLN A 143 9.94 -16.89 -11.42
C GLN A 143 9.76 -16.90 -9.89
N ALA A 144 9.00 -15.94 -9.38
CA ALA A 144 8.79 -15.76 -7.95
C ALA A 144 7.38 -16.19 -7.51
N THR A 145 7.31 -16.87 -6.37
CA THR A 145 6.07 -17.07 -5.63
C THR A 145 6.28 -16.66 -4.19
N HIS A 146 5.40 -15.83 -3.64
CA HIS A 146 5.50 -15.42 -2.24
C HIS A 146 4.80 -16.44 -1.33
N LEU A 147 5.52 -16.90 -0.31
CA LEU A 147 4.99 -17.78 0.73
C LEU A 147 4.78 -16.93 1.99
N THR A 148 3.53 -16.73 2.37
CA THR A 148 3.19 -16.00 3.61
C THR A 148 2.41 -16.91 4.56
N GLY A 149 2.61 -16.75 5.87
CA GLY A 149 1.92 -17.55 6.88
C GLY A 149 0.40 -17.52 6.67
N GLY A 150 -0.23 -18.68 6.60
CA GLY A 150 -1.58 -18.84 6.06
C GLY A 150 -2.68 -18.09 6.82
N THR A 151 -3.44 -17.26 6.10
CA THR A 151 -4.90 -17.21 6.26
C THR A 151 -5.47 -18.10 5.17
N LYS A 152 -6.21 -19.16 5.54
CA LYS A 152 -6.82 -20.18 4.66
C LYS A 152 -7.06 -19.65 3.24
N SER A 153 -6.25 -20.07 2.26
CA SER A 153 -6.55 -19.80 0.86
C SER A 153 -7.74 -20.69 0.46
N LYS A 154 -8.81 -20.08 -0.01
CA LYS A 154 -9.84 -20.80 -0.77
C LYS A 154 -9.30 -20.92 -2.19
N ASP A 155 -8.94 -22.14 -2.58
CA ASP A 155 -8.67 -22.42 -3.98
C ASP A 155 -9.94 -22.18 -4.82
N LYS A 156 -9.78 -21.86 -6.12
CA LYS A 156 -10.89 -21.62 -7.07
C LYS A 156 -11.83 -22.82 -7.28
N ALA A 157 -11.61 -23.94 -6.58
CA ALA A 157 -12.47 -25.11 -6.53
C ALA A 157 -13.08 -25.39 -5.14
N GLY A 158 -12.97 -24.46 -4.17
CA GLY A 158 -13.63 -24.57 -2.86
C GLY A 158 -13.09 -25.65 -1.92
N LYS A 159 -12.00 -26.36 -2.28
CA LYS A 159 -11.34 -27.30 -1.37
C LYS A 159 -10.31 -26.59 -0.50
N VAL A 160 -10.56 -26.63 0.80
CA VAL A 160 -9.62 -26.19 1.84
C VAL A 160 -8.58 -27.30 2.02
N ILE A 161 -7.34 -27.05 1.61
CA ILE A 161 -6.21 -27.93 1.93
C ILE A 161 -5.56 -27.38 3.21
N VAL A 162 -5.62 -28.16 4.29
CA VAL A 162 -4.82 -27.91 5.49
C VAL A 162 -3.46 -28.56 5.22
N LEU A 163 -2.44 -27.75 4.98
CA LEU A 163 -1.06 -28.23 4.93
C LEU A 163 -0.63 -28.56 6.37
N LYS A 164 -0.35 -29.84 6.63
CA LYS A 164 0.34 -30.31 7.85
C LYS A 164 1.84 -30.18 7.66
#